data_AF-L1IEP8-F1
#
_entry.id   AF-L1IEP8-F1
#
_cell.length_a   1.000
_cell.length_b   1.000
_cell.length_c   1.000
_cell.angle_alpha   90.00
_cell.angle_beta   90.00
_cell.angle_gamma   90.00
#
_symmetry.space_group_name_H-M   'P 1'
#
loop_
_entity.id
_entity.type
_entity.pdbx_description
1 polymer ?
#
loop_
_entity_poly.entity_id
_entity_poly.type
_entity_poly.pdbx_seq_one_letter_code
_entity_poly.pdbx_strand_id
1 'polypeptide(L)'
;MFGTWLYATSPGRPFSLVGCIRDLGSSGDTGCVVTRFVQQQEFDCHGRVRSMKTYMLPLDKEGFKASAEPPDSPFALFNKHMTGQRDYETLMNDFESDMFAGETILGMQKSKQGMERLEALGRDLERMYHPFVEHAERILQE
;
A
#
# COMPACT_ATOMS: atom_id res chain seq x y z
N MET A 1 -6.74 7.81 14.16
CA MET A 1 -7.38 7.81 15.50
C MET A 1 -8.58 6.86 15.63
N PHE A 2 -9.37 6.61 14.59
CA PHE A 2 -10.57 5.76 14.67
C PHE A 2 -10.31 4.28 15.05
N GLY A 3 -9.24 3.65 14.57
CA GLY A 3 -8.93 2.26 14.90
C GLY A 3 -8.71 2.03 16.41
N THR A 4 -8.01 2.95 17.08
CA THR A 4 -7.79 2.89 18.53
C THR A 4 -9.10 3.02 19.32
N TRP A 5 -10.02 3.87 18.85
CA TRP A 5 -11.35 4.02 19.47
C TRP A 5 -12.23 2.77 19.31
N LEU A 6 -12.17 2.10 18.16
CA LEU A 6 -12.87 0.83 17.91
C LEU A 6 -12.41 -0.27 18.86
N TYR A 7 -11.11 -0.39 19.11
CA TYR A 7 -10.59 -1.36 20.07
C TYR A 7 -10.99 -1.04 21.52
N ALA A 8 -11.06 0.25 21.88
CA ALA A 8 -11.47 0.67 23.21
C ALA A 8 -12.97 0.44 23.47
N THR A 9 -13.80 0.58 22.44
CA THR A 9 -15.26 0.44 22.55
C THR A 9 -15.76 -0.99 22.30
N SER A 10 -14.94 -1.87 21.73
CA SER A 10 -15.29 -3.26 21.47
C SER A 10 -14.07 -4.20 21.64
N PRO A 11 -13.53 -4.32 22.86
CA PRO A 11 -12.36 -5.16 23.11
C PRO A 11 -12.64 -6.62 22.76
N GLY A 12 -11.70 -7.27 22.07
CA GLY A 12 -11.81 -8.66 21.63
C GLY A 12 -12.62 -8.90 20.36
N ARG A 13 -13.38 -7.90 19.86
CA ARG A 13 -13.95 -7.99 18.52
C ARG A 13 -12.84 -7.76 17.47
N PRO A 14 -12.70 -8.65 16.48
CA PRO A 14 -11.76 -8.42 15.39
C PRO A 14 -12.12 -7.15 14.62
N PHE A 15 -11.12 -6.34 14.34
CA PHE A 15 -11.24 -5.23 13.42
C PHE A 15 -11.03 -5.71 12.00
N SER A 16 -11.98 -5.42 11.11
CA SER A 16 -11.94 -5.83 9.71
C SER A 16 -12.01 -4.61 8.80
N LEU A 17 -10.98 -4.43 7.98
CA LEU A 17 -10.89 -3.38 6.97
C LEU A 17 -10.70 -4.00 5.59
N VAL A 18 -11.39 -3.45 4.59
CA VAL A 18 -11.15 -3.84 3.19
C VAL A 18 -10.35 -2.75 2.49
N GLY A 19 -9.32 -3.15 1.74
CA GLY A 19 -8.50 -2.26 0.93
C GLY A 19 -7.89 -2.99 -0.26
N CYS A 20 -7.36 -2.24 -1.21
CA CYS A 20 -6.67 -2.81 -2.37
C CYS A 20 -5.16 -2.81 -2.11
N ILE A 21 -4.50 -3.94 -2.36
CA ILE A 21 -3.04 -4.07 -2.24
C ILE A 21 -2.44 -4.53 -3.58
N ARG A 22 -1.16 -4.27 -3.76
CA ARG A 22 -0.41 -4.75 -4.92
C ARG A 22 -0.21 -6.27 -4.82
N ASP A 23 -0.54 -6.99 -5.88
CA ASP A 23 -0.13 -8.39 -6.01
C ASP A 23 1.28 -8.43 -6.63
N LEU A 24 2.22 -9.09 -5.94
CA LEU A 24 3.59 -9.28 -6.42
C LEU A 24 3.83 -10.68 -7.00
N GLY A 25 2.84 -11.59 -6.91
CA GLY A 25 3.10 -13.02 -6.87
C GLY A 25 2.71 -13.85 -8.07
N SER A 26 2.01 -13.34 -9.08
CA SER A 26 1.36 -14.22 -10.07
C SER A 26 1.83 -14.08 -11.53
N SER A 27 2.23 -12.90 -12.02
CA SER A 27 2.66 -12.79 -13.44
C SER A 27 3.44 -11.53 -13.81
N GLY A 28 4.18 -10.86 -12.92
CA GLY A 28 4.96 -9.67 -13.29
C GLY A 28 4.14 -8.46 -13.80
N ASP A 29 2.82 -8.63 -13.92
CA ASP A 29 1.85 -7.60 -14.21
C ASP A 29 1.53 -6.80 -12.96
N THR A 30 1.25 -5.55 -13.20
CA THR A 30 0.79 -4.47 -12.33
C THR A 30 -0.58 -4.74 -11.67
N GLY A 31 -0.81 -5.97 -11.22
CA GLY A 31 -2.07 -6.42 -10.64
C GLY A 31 -2.30 -5.91 -9.23
N CYS A 32 -3.57 -5.78 -8.88
CA CYS A 32 -4.01 -5.46 -7.53
C CYS A 32 -5.01 -6.51 -7.06
N VAL A 33 -5.10 -6.68 -5.75
CA VAL A 33 -6.05 -7.60 -5.12
C VAL A 33 -6.75 -6.88 -3.98
N VAL A 34 -8.08 -6.90 -4.01
CA VAL A 34 -8.88 -6.46 -2.87
C VAL A 34 -8.66 -7.45 -1.75
N THR A 35 -8.27 -6.95 -0.58
CA THR A 35 -7.88 -7.76 0.57
C THR A 35 -8.63 -7.28 1.80
N ARG A 36 -9.11 -8.24 2.58
CA ARG A 36 -9.60 -8.02 3.93
C ARG A 36 -8.44 -8.12 4.91
N PHE A 37 -8.18 -7.02 5.60
CA PHE A 37 -7.31 -6.93 6.74
C PHE A 37 -8.11 -7.21 8.00
N VAL A 38 -7.77 -8.28 8.71
CA VAL A 38 -8.38 -8.61 9.99
C VAL A 38 -7.33 -8.46 11.09
N GLN A 39 -7.56 -7.58 12.04
CA GLN A 39 -6.74 -7.42 13.23
C GLN A 39 -7.48 -7.94 14.46
N GLN A 40 -6.88 -8.91 15.15
CA GLN A 40 -7.43 -9.55 16.34
C GLN A 40 -6.53 -9.28 17.53
N GLN A 41 -7.11 -8.76 18.61
CA GLN A 41 -6.45 -8.67 19.91
C GLN A 41 -6.45 -10.02 20.60
N GLU A 42 -5.29 -10.41 21.14
CA GLU A 42 -5.14 -11.54 22.04
C GLU A 42 -4.90 -11.04 23.45
N PHE A 43 -5.55 -11.67 24.42
CA PHE A 43 -5.47 -11.29 25.82
C PHE A 43 -4.75 -12.36 26.63
N ASP A 44 -4.06 -11.93 27.69
CA ASP A 44 -3.57 -12.84 28.72
C ASP A 44 -4.72 -13.27 29.67
N CYS A 45 -4.42 -14.16 30.62
CA CYS A 45 -5.39 -14.60 31.62
C CYS A 45 -5.86 -13.50 32.58
N HIS A 46 -5.26 -12.30 32.52
CA HIS A 46 -5.64 -11.13 33.31
C HIS A 46 -6.44 -10.11 32.48
N GLY A 47 -6.78 -10.43 31.22
CA GLY A 47 -7.54 -9.53 30.34
C GLY A 47 -6.72 -8.38 29.76
N ARG A 48 -5.39 -8.44 29.81
CA ARG A 48 -4.51 -7.44 29.20
C ARG A 48 -4.17 -7.84 27.77
N VAL A 49 -4.11 -6.88 26.85
CA VAL A 49 -3.68 -7.14 25.48
C VAL A 49 -2.24 -7.64 25.49
N ARG A 50 -2.04 -8.87 25.03
CA ARG A 50 -0.73 -9.53 24.91
C ARG A 50 -0.12 -9.31 23.53
N SER A 51 -0.94 -9.38 22.49
CA SER A 51 -0.53 -9.31 21.08
C SER A 51 -1.69 -8.83 20.21
N MET A 52 -1.36 -8.31 19.03
CA MET A 52 -2.33 -8.01 17.98
C MET A 52 -1.94 -8.77 16.72
N LYS A 53 -2.74 -9.77 16.35
CA LYS A 53 -2.52 -10.57 15.14
C LYS A 53 -3.19 -9.91 13.96
N THR A 54 -2.49 -9.84 12.83
CA THR A 54 -3.02 -9.31 11.57
C THR A 54 -3.07 -10.43 10.54
N TYR A 55 -4.22 -10.59 9.90
CA TYR A 55 -4.44 -11.52 8.80
C TYR A 55 -4.85 -10.74 7.56
N MET A 56 -4.36 -11.18 6.41
CA MET A 56 -4.68 -10.60 5.11
C MET A 56 -5.29 -11.70 4.25
N LEU A 57 -6.56 -11.50 3.87
CA LEU A 57 -7.34 -12.48 3.13
C LEU A 57 -7.76 -11.85 1.80
N PRO A 58 -7.28 -12.37 0.64
CA PRO A 58 -7.74 -11.87 -0.64
C PRO A 58 -9.24 -12.11 -0.79
N LEU A 59 -9.94 -11.14 -1.38
CA LEU A 59 -11.36 -11.19 -1.64
C LEU A 59 -11.59 -11.08 -3.15
N ASP A 60 -12.44 -11.96 -3.67
CA ASP A 60 -13.06 -11.78 -4.97
C ASP A 60 -14.30 -10.86 -4.83
N LYS A 61 -14.95 -10.58 -5.97
CA LYS A 61 -16.12 -9.70 -6.03
C LYS A 61 -17.26 -10.18 -5.13
N GLU A 62 -17.49 -11.48 -5.04
CA GLU A 62 -18.57 -12.03 -4.21
C GLU A 62 -18.20 -12.07 -2.73
N GLY A 63 -16.95 -12.40 -2.40
CA GLY A 63 -16.40 -12.29 -1.05
C GLY A 63 -16.38 -10.85 -0.52
N PHE A 64 -16.22 -9.86 -1.39
CA PHE A 64 -16.37 -8.44 -1.05
C PHE A 64 -17.82 -8.09 -0.66
N LYS A 65 -18.81 -8.49 -1.46
CA LYS A 65 -20.22 -8.24 -1.14
C LYS A 65 -20.66 -8.95 0.14
N ALA A 66 -20.23 -10.20 0.33
CA ALA A 66 -20.53 -10.98 1.53
C ALA A 66 -19.82 -10.44 2.78
N SER A 67 -18.79 -9.59 2.62
CA SER A 67 -18.06 -8.96 3.72
C SER A 67 -18.75 -7.74 4.33
N ALA A 68 -19.82 -7.27 3.71
CA ALA A 68 -20.51 -6.05 4.14
C ALA A 68 -21.06 -6.21 5.55
N GLU A 69 -20.54 -5.40 6.47
CA GLU A 69 -21.09 -5.26 7.82
C GLU A 69 -22.47 -4.59 7.76
N PRO A 70 -23.35 -4.81 8.76
CA PRO A 70 -24.62 -4.13 8.85
C PRO A 70 -24.43 -2.60 8.84
N PRO A 71 -25.32 -1.84 8.17
CA PRO A 71 -25.15 -0.41 7.95
C PRO A 71 -25.08 0.40 9.26
N ASP A 72 -25.68 -0.09 10.33
CA ASP A 72 -25.72 0.56 11.64
C ASP A 72 -24.49 0.24 12.52
N SER A 73 -23.56 -0.56 12.02
CA SER A 73 -22.37 -0.92 12.80
C SER A 73 -21.30 0.19 12.77
N PRO A 74 -20.60 0.45 13.88
CA PRO A 74 -19.45 1.36 13.90
C PRO A 74 -18.35 0.97 12.89
N PHE A 75 -18.24 -0.33 12.60
CA PHE A 75 -17.30 -0.89 11.62
C PHE A 75 -17.71 -0.57 10.19
N ALA A 76 -19.01 -0.60 9.86
CA ALA A 76 -19.50 -0.17 8.55
C ALA A 76 -19.22 1.31 8.30
N LEU A 77 -19.39 2.17 9.31
CA LEU A 77 -19.05 3.59 9.22
C LEU A 77 -17.55 3.80 8.97
N PHE A 78 -16.71 3.08 9.71
CA PHE A 78 -15.27 3.15 9.56
C PHE A 78 -14.82 2.65 8.18
N ASN A 79 -15.34 1.51 7.73
CA ASN A 79 -15.07 0.98 6.40
C ASN A 79 -15.53 1.94 5.30
N LYS A 80 -16.73 2.49 5.42
CA LYS A 80 -17.25 3.53 4.51
C LYS A 80 -16.33 4.74 4.43
N HIS A 81 -15.76 5.18 5.53
CA HIS A 81 -14.81 6.29 5.54
C HIS A 81 -13.49 5.94 4.86
N MET A 82 -12.95 4.74 5.15
CA MET A 82 -11.67 4.29 4.58
C MET A 82 -11.75 3.95 3.09
N THR A 83 -12.85 3.34 2.65
CA THR A 83 -13.04 2.95 1.24
C THR A 83 -13.67 4.07 0.41
N GLY A 84 -14.22 5.11 1.03
CA GLY A 84 -14.93 6.20 0.34
C GLY A 84 -16.24 5.75 -0.33
N GLN A 85 -16.88 4.68 0.17
CA GLN A 85 -18.04 4.02 -0.45
C GLN A 85 -17.80 3.47 -1.86
N ARG A 86 -16.55 3.28 -2.27
CA ARG A 86 -16.22 2.68 -3.55
C ARG A 86 -16.64 1.22 -3.58
N ASP A 87 -17.21 0.80 -4.71
CA ASP A 87 -17.53 -0.60 -4.95
C ASP A 87 -16.27 -1.38 -5.37
N TYR A 88 -16.41 -2.69 -5.53
CA TYR A 88 -15.29 -3.57 -5.87
C TYR A 88 -14.60 -3.17 -7.17
N GLU A 89 -15.36 -2.84 -8.21
CA GLU A 89 -14.82 -2.47 -9.52
C GLU A 89 -14.10 -1.13 -9.46
N THR A 90 -14.68 -0.15 -8.76
CA THR A 90 -14.05 1.15 -8.54
C THR A 90 -12.77 1.01 -7.72
N LEU A 91 -12.73 0.15 -6.69
CA LEU A 91 -11.50 -0.10 -5.92
C LEU A 91 -10.39 -0.75 -6.74
N MET A 92 -10.75 -1.65 -7.66
CA MET A 92 -9.79 -2.28 -8.57
C MET A 92 -9.28 -1.28 -9.62
N ASN A 93 -10.16 -0.44 -10.16
CA ASN A 93 -9.85 0.53 -11.22
C ASN A 93 -9.10 1.76 -10.69
N ASP A 94 -9.45 2.24 -9.49
CA ASP A 94 -8.79 3.37 -8.82
C ASP A 94 -7.39 2.99 -8.30
N PHE A 95 -7.08 1.70 -8.24
CA PHE A 95 -5.76 1.26 -7.83
C PHE A 95 -4.77 1.49 -8.97
N GLU A 96 -4.14 2.65 -8.94
CA GLU A 96 -2.90 2.86 -9.66
C GLU A 96 -1.83 1.98 -9.00
N SER A 97 -1.57 0.82 -9.60
CA SER A 97 -0.45 -0.03 -9.18
C SER A 97 0.90 0.72 -9.17
N ASP A 98 0.94 1.88 -9.85
CA ASP A 98 2.09 2.71 -10.11
C ASP A 98 2.22 3.94 -9.23
N MET A 99 1.45 4.05 -8.13
CA MET A 99 1.57 5.20 -7.20
C MET A 99 3.01 5.43 -6.70
N PHE A 100 3.87 4.39 -6.77
CA PHE A 100 5.32 4.50 -6.58
C PHE A 100 6.17 3.91 -7.71
N ALA A 101 5.62 3.16 -8.66
CA ALA A 101 6.47 2.60 -9.72
C ALA A 101 6.97 3.70 -10.65
N GLY A 102 6.15 4.72 -10.94
CA GLY A 102 6.59 5.93 -11.64
C GLY A 102 7.65 6.75 -10.90
N GLU A 103 7.97 6.43 -9.64
CA GLU A 103 9.06 7.01 -8.87
C GLU A 103 10.28 6.08 -8.75
N THR A 104 10.14 4.79 -9.06
CA THR A 104 11.28 3.87 -9.18
C THR A 104 11.94 4.01 -10.55
N ILE A 105 13.26 3.79 -10.64
CA ILE A 105 13.96 3.76 -11.94
C ILE A 105 13.30 2.77 -12.91
N LEU A 106 12.97 1.58 -12.41
CA LEU A 106 12.34 0.50 -13.19
C LEU A 106 10.94 0.85 -13.70
N GLY A 107 10.11 1.55 -12.93
CA GLY A 107 8.79 1.96 -13.41
C GLY A 107 8.83 3.26 -14.22
N MET A 108 9.78 4.17 -13.97
CA MET A 108 10.03 5.31 -14.84
C MET A 108 10.44 4.87 -16.27
N GLN A 109 11.17 3.77 -16.42
CA GLN A 109 11.52 3.19 -17.73
C GLN A 109 10.32 2.66 -18.53
N LYS A 110 9.17 2.42 -17.89
CA LYS A 110 7.97 1.87 -18.56
C LYS A 110 7.08 2.94 -19.19
N SER A 111 7.35 4.22 -18.98
CA SER A 111 6.55 5.32 -19.52
C SER A 111 7.42 6.39 -20.20
N LYS A 112 6.87 7.05 -21.23
CA LYS A 112 7.57 8.12 -21.95
C LYS A 112 7.96 9.27 -21.01
N GLN A 113 7.04 9.72 -20.17
CA GLN A 113 7.28 10.79 -19.20
C GLN A 113 8.29 10.39 -18.12
N GLY A 114 8.27 9.13 -17.67
CA GLY A 114 9.25 8.61 -16.72
C GLY A 114 10.66 8.55 -17.30
N MET A 115 10.79 8.14 -18.57
CA MET A 115 12.06 8.19 -19.30
C MET A 115 12.61 9.62 -19.41
N GLU A 116 11.77 10.59 -19.77
CA GLU A 116 12.18 12.01 -19.86
C GLU A 116 12.68 12.54 -18.50
N ARG A 117 12.06 12.12 -17.40
CA ARG A 117 12.51 12.45 -16.03
C ARG A 117 13.84 11.77 -15.68
N LEU A 118 14.03 10.50 -16.06
CA LEU A 118 15.30 9.78 -15.86
C LEU A 118 16.45 10.41 -16.62
N GLU A 119 16.23 10.83 -17.87
CA GLU A 119 17.24 11.53 -18.67
C GLU A 119 17.61 12.88 -18.07
N ALA A 120 16.63 13.64 -17.56
CA ALA A 120 16.91 14.90 -16.87
C ALA A 120 17.75 14.67 -15.60
N LEU A 121 17.37 13.67 -14.78
CA LEU A 121 18.12 13.30 -13.59
C LEU A 121 19.55 12.85 -13.91
N GLY A 122 19.74 12.07 -14.99
CA GLY A 122 21.06 11.66 -15.45
C GLY A 122 21.97 12.84 -15.79
N ARG A 123 21.45 13.83 -16.53
CA ARG A 123 22.21 15.06 -16.86
C ARG A 123 22.58 15.88 -15.63
N ASP A 124 21.69 15.95 -14.63
CA ASP A 124 21.96 16.68 -13.40
C ASP A 124 23.02 15.97 -12.54
N LEU A 125 22.97 14.64 -12.45
CA LEU A 125 23.99 13.85 -11.77
C LEU A 125 25.35 13.98 -12.46
N GLU A 126 25.41 13.89 -13.79
CA GLU A 126 26.64 14.13 -14.54
C GLU A 126 27.21 15.51 -14.24
N ARG A 127 26.42 16.58 -14.31
CA ARG A 127 26.89 17.93 -13.98
C ARG A 127 27.40 18.07 -12.54
N MET A 128 26.72 17.43 -11.59
CA MET A 128 27.08 17.52 -10.17
C MET A 128 28.38 16.77 -9.87
N TYR A 129 28.58 15.60 -10.47
CA TYR A 129 29.70 14.73 -10.18
C TYR A 129 30.89 14.88 -11.13
N HIS A 130 30.73 15.52 -12.28
CA HIS A 130 31.80 15.71 -13.27
C HIS A 130 33.09 16.32 -12.69
N PRO A 131 33.05 17.37 -11.83
CA PRO A 131 34.27 17.92 -11.24
C PRO A 131 35.02 16.94 -10.34
N PHE A 132 34.31 16.03 -9.67
CA PHE A 132 34.92 15.00 -8.83
C PHE A 132 35.58 13.91 -9.67
N VAL A 133 34.93 13.52 -10.77
CA VAL A 133 35.48 12.54 -11.72
C VAL A 133 36.75 13.08 -12.36
N GLU A 134 36.72 14.33 -12.88
CA GLU A 134 37.92 14.97 -13.46
C GLU A 134 39.07 15.06 -12.46
N HIS A 135 38.77 15.36 -11.20
CA HIS A 135 39.78 15.44 -10.16
C HIS A 135 40.38 14.06 -9.83
N ALA A 136 39.54 13.03 -9.72
CA ALA A 136 39.99 11.66 -9.49
C ALA A 136 40.82 11.11 -10.66
N GLU A 137 40.43 11.41 -11.91
CA GLU A 137 41.19 11.03 -13.10
C GLU A 137 42.57 11.70 -13.13
N ARG A 138 42.66 12.97 -12.72
CA ARG A 138 43.93 13.69 -12.62
C ARG A 138 44.87 13.05 -11.59
N ILE A 139 44.34 12.67 -10.43
CA ILE A 139 45.11 11.96 -9.39
C ILE A 139 45.61 10.59 -9.89
N LEU A 140 44.82 9.87 -10.68
CA LEU A 140 45.22 8.57 -11.23
C LEU A 140 46.28 8.66 -12.34
N GLN A 141 46.47 9.84 -12.95
CA GLN A 141 47.45 10.08 -14.00
C GLN A 141 48.77 10.67 -13.49
N GLU A 142 48.83 11.09 -12.22
CA GLU A 142 50.03 11.57 -11.50
C GLU A 142 50.69 10.45 -10.69
#